data_AF-A0A2V6TC65-F1
#
_entry.id   AF-A0A2V6TC65-F1
#
_cell.length_a   1.000
_cell.length_b   1.000
_cell.length_c   1.000
_cell.angle_alpha   90.00
_cell.angle_beta   90.00
_cell.angle_gamma   90.00
#
_symmetry.space_group_name_H-M   'P 1'
#
loop_
_entity.id
_entity.type
_entity.pdbx_description
1 polymer ?
#
loop_
_entity_poly.entity_id
_entity_poly.type
_entity_poly.pdbx_seq_one_letter_code
_entity_poly.pdbx_strand_id
1 'polypeptide(L)'
;MEPSQLGPGNRIGTVVFVDIVQYSQQPVSQQAAMKVRFNELLGRALEHAPVADRVVLDAGDGAALCFLGDPEDALFAANSLLGAVVAEPGAVDLRLRLGINLGPVRVVKDINGHTNVIGDGINVAQRVMSFAEPNQILVSRSYYEVVSRLSQEYAQLFHYHGLHRDKHVREHEVYEVHVAVSPGAGQAAGPGDPVSPGGPEQATAPGAPGRFDAALLDRLTAALTREIGPVAKLVVRRAADRSSDRETLVAAVAEHVPEATRRAFRARLADLVAPPAKAAPAASATAAGVGPANPRSRSVAPIGPELLARVEQSLARHIGPVARLLVRNAAKQAASPRELFETLATHIESAEARRAFLAEADRASR
;
A
#
# COMPACT_ATOMS: atom_id res chain seq x y z
N MET A 1 31.73 2.56 2.76
CA MET A 1 30.48 2.66 1.99
C MET A 1 30.13 1.27 1.47
N GLU A 2 28.98 0.79 1.93
CA GLU A 2 28.11 -0.31 1.46
C GLU A 2 28.54 -1.25 0.31
N PRO A 3 28.66 -2.55 0.57
CA PRO A 3 28.29 -3.62 -0.35
C PRO A 3 26.78 -3.92 -0.24
N SER A 4 26.05 -3.72 -1.35
CA SER A 4 24.65 -4.10 -1.62
C SER A 4 23.87 -4.82 -0.50
N GLN A 5 22.97 -4.10 0.19
CA GLN A 5 21.95 -4.67 1.10
C GLN A 5 20.97 -5.66 0.43
N LEU A 6 21.02 -5.81 -0.90
CA LEU A 6 20.31 -6.85 -1.64
C LEU A 6 21.30 -7.97 -2.00
N GLY A 7 21.45 -8.97 -1.13
CA GLY A 7 22.37 -10.08 -1.35
C GLY A 7 22.11 -10.88 -2.64
N PRO A 8 23.10 -11.65 -3.14
CA PRO A 8 23.13 -12.25 -4.49
C PRO A 8 22.18 -13.45 -4.72
N GLY A 9 21.19 -13.64 -3.85
CA GLY A 9 20.30 -14.81 -3.86
C GLY A 9 19.09 -14.65 -4.80
N ASN A 10 18.54 -15.78 -5.21
CA ASN A 10 17.20 -15.82 -5.82
C ASN A 10 16.17 -15.35 -4.78
N ARG A 11 15.25 -14.49 -5.22
CA ARG A 11 14.16 -13.96 -4.38
C ARG A 11 12.84 -14.17 -5.11
N ILE A 12 11.75 -14.20 -4.36
CA ILE A 12 10.43 -13.99 -4.94
C ILE A 12 10.19 -12.48 -4.95
N GLY A 13 9.75 -11.97 -6.08
CA GLY A 13 9.42 -10.56 -6.26
C GLY A 13 8.16 -10.41 -7.08
N THR A 14 7.49 -9.28 -6.90
CA THR A 14 6.36 -8.88 -7.73
C THR A 14 6.86 -7.94 -8.80
N VAL A 15 6.66 -8.32 -10.06
CA VAL A 15 7.08 -7.52 -11.21
C VAL A 15 5.86 -6.93 -11.89
N VAL A 16 5.83 -5.60 -12.03
CA VAL A 16 4.91 -4.88 -12.91
C VAL A 16 5.67 -4.52 -14.17
N PHE A 17 5.22 -5.01 -15.31
CA PHE A 17 5.68 -4.56 -16.62
C PHE A 17 4.65 -3.61 -17.21
N VAL A 18 5.10 -2.47 -17.70
CA VAL A 18 4.25 -1.46 -18.33
C VAL A 18 4.85 -1.04 -19.66
N ASP A 19 3.99 -0.87 -20.66
CA ASP A 19 4.34 -0.40 -22.01
C ASP A 19 3.39 0.71 -22.47
N ILE A 20 3.93 1.66 -23.23
CA ILE A 20 3.20 2.75 -23.87
C ILE A 20 2.69 2.29 -25.24
N VAL A 21 1.37 2.26 -25.40
CA VAL A 21 0.71 1.80 -26.63
C VAL A 21 1.13 2.66 -27.82
N GLN A 22 1.51 1.99 -28.92
CA GLN A 22 1.91 2.60 -30.20
C GLN A 22 3.12 3.55 -30.12
N TYR A 23 3.92 3.52 -29.05
CA TYR A 23 5.06 4.43 -28.85
C TYR A 23 5.98 4.53 -30.07
N SER A 24 6.48 3.38 -30.56
CA SER A 24 7.44 3.36 -31.70
C SER A 24 6.85 3.83 -33.03
N GLN A 25 5.52 3.93 -33.15
CA GLN A 25 4.85 4.42 -34.36
C GLN A 25 4.73 5.94 -34.39
N GLN A 26 5.00 6.61 -33.26
CA GLN A 26 4.90 8.07 -33.15
C GLN A 26 6.18 8.78 -33.63
N PRO A 27 6.10 10.03 -34.10
CA PRO A 27 7.27 10.87 -34.34
C PRO A 27 8.13 11.03 -33.08
N VAL A 28 9.44 11.25 -33.25
CA VAL A 28 10.40 11.35 -32.13
C VAL A 28 10.02 12.44 -31.11
N SER A 29 9.50 13.58 -31.57
CA SER A 29 9.02 14.65 -30.69
C SER A 29 7.86 14.19 -29.80
N GLN A 30 6.95 13.39 -30.34
CA GLN A 30 5.81 12.86 -29.62
C GLN A 30 6.22 11.71 -28.70
N GLN A 31 7.15 10.84 -29.12
CA GLN A 31 7.78 9.83 -28.25
C GLN A 31 8.41 10.49 -27.01
N ALA A 32 9.18 11.57 -27.20
CA ALA A 32 9.79 12.31 -26.10
C ALA A 32 8.73 12.89 -25.15
N ALA A 33 7.68 13.52 -25.68
CA ALA A 33 6.59 14.07 -24.87
C ALA A 33 5.81 12.98 -24.10
N MET A 34 5.54 11.83 -24.74
CA MET A 34 4.94 10.67 -24.08
C MET A 34 5.83 10.15 -22.95
N LYS A 35 7.15 10.05 -23.18
CA LYS A 35 8.09 9.56 -22.16
C LYS A 35 8.23 10.49 -20.96
N VAL A 36 8.26 11.81 -21.19
CA VAL A 36 8.26 12.81 -20.11
C VAL A 36 7.02 12.65 -19.23
N ARG A 37 5.83 12.60 -19.85
CA ARG A 37 4.56 12.41 -19.13
C ARG A 37 4.52 11.06 -18.40
N PHE A 38 4.94 9.98 -19.06
CA PHE A 38 5.01 8.64 -18.46
C PHE A 38 5.91 8.62 -17.22
N ASN A 39 7.13 9.18 -17.31
CA ASN A 39 8.07 9.20 -16.20
C ASN A 39 7.56 10.04 -15.02
N GLU A 40 6.87 11.15 -15.27
CA GLU A 40 6.24 11.97 -14.23
C GLU A 40 5.16 11.17 -13.47
N LEU A 41 4.22 10.56 -14.20
CA LEU A 41 3.14 9.77 -13.60
C LEU A 41 3.68 8.54 -12.88
N LEU A 42 4.68 7.86 -13.46
CA LEU A 42 5.33 6.72 -12.84
C LEU A 42 6.05 7.13 -11.55
N GLY A 43 6.71 8.28 -11.53
CA GLY A 43 7.35 8.83 -10.34
C GLY A 43 6.35 9.01 -9.19
N ARG A 44 5.21 9.66 -9.45
CA ARG A 44 4.12 9.83 -8.49
C ARG A 44 3.56 8.49 -8.00
N ALA A 45 3.32 7.57 -8.93
CA ALA A 45 2.78 6.24 -8.63
C ALA A 45 3.72 5.37 -7.79
N LEU A 46 4.99 5.77 -7.64
CA LEU A 46 5.99 5.07 -6.86
C LEU A 46 6.29 5.74 -5.51
N GLU A 47 5.67 6.87 -5.15
CA GLU A 47 5.97 7.57 -3.89
C GLU A 47 5.67 6.75 -2.63
N HIS A 48 4.70 5.83 -2.69
CA HIS A 48 4.33 4.98 -1.55
C HIS A 48 5.35 3.87 -1.27
N ALA A 49 6.04 3.39 -2.29
CA ALA A 49 6.94 2.25 -2.18
C ALA A 49 8.36 2.70 -1.77
N PRO A 50 9.00 2.08 -0.77
CA PRO A 50 10.37 2.40 -0.40
C PRO A 50 11.38 2.11 -1.52
N VAL A 51 12.31 3.03 -1.77
CA VAL A 51 13.37 2.86 -2.79
C VAL A 51 14.22 1.61 -2.53
N ALA A 52 14.43 1.25 -1.26
CA ALA A 52 15.21 0.06 -0.88
C ALA A 52 14.54 -1.27 -1.27
N ASP A 53 13.21 -1.26 -1.43
CA ASP A 53 12.41 -2.46 -1.67
C ASP A 53 11.91 -2.56 -3.12
N ARG A 54 12.41 -1.69 -4.01
CA ARG A 54 12.11 -1.75 -5.44
C ARG A 54 13.32 -1.60 -6.34
N VAL A 55 13.21 -2.14 -7.55
CA VAL A 55 14.10 -1.87 -8.67
C VAL A 55 13.26 -1.39 -9.85
N VAL A 56 13.64 -0.27 -10.45
CA VAL A 56 12.97 0.31 -11.63
C VAL A 56 13.92 0.18 -12.81
N LEU A 57 13.45 -0.47 -13.87
CA LEU A 57 14.19 -0.68 -15.11
C LEU A 57 13.47 0.08 -16.23
N ASP A 58 14.18 0.97 -16.90
CA ASP A 58 13.67 1.63 -18.10
C ASP A 58 13.78 0.67 -19.29
N ALA A 59 12.68 0.49 -20.03
CA ALA A 59 12.62 -0.34 -21.22
C ALA A 59 12.59 0.48 -22.53
N GLY A 60 12.67 1.82 -22.44
CA GLY A 60 12.54 2.74 -23.58
C GLY A 60 11.09 3.17 -23.79
N ASP A 61 10.26 2.29 -24.35
CA ASP A 61 8.81 2.50 -24.54
C ASP A 61 7.97 2.21 -23.30
N GLY A 62 8.60 1.71 -22.23
CA GLY A 62 7.92 1.33 -21.01
C GLY A 62 8.86 1.28 -19.81
N ALA A 63 8.47 0.49 -18.81
CA ALA A 63 9.30 0.21 -17.64
C ALA A 63 8.96 -1.16 -17.04
N ALA A 64 9.91 -1.74 -16.31
CA ALA A 64 9.67 -2.86 -15.41
C ALA A 64 9.95 -2.44 -13.96
N LEU A 65 8.99 -2.68 -13.09
CA LEU A 65 9.05 -2.35 -11.66
C LEU A 65 9.10 -3.68 -10.90
N CYS A 66 10.19 -3.94 -10.20
CA CYS A 66 10.35 -5.14 -9.39
C CYS A 66 10.28 -4.77 -7.91
N PHE A 67 9.20 -5.16 -7.25
CA PHE A 67 8.99 -5.01 -5.82
C PHE A 67 9.46 -6.28 -5.10
N LEU A 68 10.32 -6.09 -4.10
CA LEU A 68 10.96 -7.17 -3.34
C LEU A 68 10.44 -7.29 -1.90
N GLY A 69 9.44 -6.46 -1.57
CA GLY A 69 8.66 -6.46 -0.33
C GLY A 69 7.23 -6.95 -0.59
N ASP A 70 6.25 -6.15 -0.19
CA ASP A 70 4.84 -6.54 -0.18
C ASP A 70 4.24 -6.55 -1.60
N PRO A 71 3.47 -7.59 -1.98
CA PRO A 71 2.88 -7.69 -3.31
C PRO A 71 1.79 -6.63 -3.57
N GLU A 72 1.22 -6.03 -2.52
CA GLU A 72 0.22 -4.95 -2.62
C GLU A 72 0.80 -3.67 -3.21
N ASP A 73 2.09 -3.39 -2.97
CA ASP A 73 2.76 -2.19 -3.50
C ASP A 73 2.71 -2.14 -5.03
N ALA A 74 2.79 -3.31 -5.68
CA ALA A 74 2.72 -3.45 -7.12
C ALA A 74 1.32 -3.12 -7.67
N LEU A 75 0.27 -3.63 -7.02
CA LEU A 75 -1.12 -3.34 -7.40
C LEU A 75 -1.44 -1.86 -7.19
N PHE A 76 -1.01 -1.30 -6.07
CA PHE A 76 -1.19 0.12 -5.78
C PHE A 76 -0.47 1.00 -6.81
N ALA A 77 0.78 0.68 -7.14
CA ALA A 77 1.54 1.42 -8.16
C ALA A 77 0.86 1.35 -9.53
N ALA A 78 0.48 0.14 -9.97
CA ALA A 78 -0.18 -0.08 -11.25
C ALA A 78 -1.52 0.67 -11.35
N ASN A 79 -2.35 0.59 -10.30
CA ASN A 79 -3.63 1.27 -10.25
C ASN A 79 -3.48 2.80 -10.18
N SER A 80 -2.53 3.31 -9.39
CA SER A 80 -2.27 4.75 -9.28
C SER A 80 -1.78 5.33 -10.61
N LEU A 81 -0.87 4.63 -11.28
CA LEU A 81 -0.37 5.03 -12.60
C LEU A 81 -1.50 5.07 -13.63
N LEU A 82 -2.25 3.97 -13.75
CA LEU A 82 -3.32 3.90 -14.74
C LEU A 82 -4.47 4.87 -14.43
N GLY A 83 -4.84 5.01 -13.15
CA GLY A 83 -5.83 5.97 -12.68
C GLY A 83 -5.45 7.41 -13.02
N ALA A 84 -4.19 7.80 -12.84
CA ALA A 84 -3.71 9.12 -13.22
C ALA A 84 -3.72 9.34 -14.74
N VAL A 85 -3.34 8.33 -15.53
CA VAL A 85 -3.40 8.39 -17.00
C VAL A 85 -4.82 8.66 -17.51
N VAL A 86 -5.81 7.98 -16.92
CA VAL A 86 -7.23 8.10 -17.30
C VAL A 86 -7.85 9.40 -16.78
N ALA A 87 -7.55 9.80 -15.54
CA ALA A 87 -8.18 10.96 -14.88
C ALA A 87 -7.60 12.31 -15.32
N GLU A 88 -6.34 12.35 -15.75
CA GLU A 88 -5.64 13.58 -16.12
C GLU A 88 -5.25 13.56 -17.61
N PRO A 89 -6.18 13.59 -18.60
CA PRO A 89 -5.82 13.62 -20.02
C PRO A 89 -4.86 14.78 -20.32
N GLY A 90 -3.64 14.46 -20.73
CA GLY A 90 -2.60 15.44 -21.02
C GLY A 90 -2.58 15.85 -22.49
N ALA A 91 -1.64 16.72 -22.84
CA ALA A 91 -1.43 17.17 -24.21
C ALA A 91 -1.06 16.04 -25.21
N VAL A 92 -0.57 14.91 -24.69
CA VAL A 92 -0.30 13.69 -25.46
C VAL A 92 -1.27 12.60 -25.04
N ASP A 93 -1.88 11.89 -26.00
CA ASP A 93 -2.64 10.68 -25.71
C ASP A 93 -1.67 9.61 -25.18
N LEU A 94 -1.87 9.20 -23.93
CA LEU A 94 -1.05 8.19 -23.28
C LEU A 94 -1.97 7.04 -22.91
N ARG A 95 -1.74 5.87 -23.50
CA ARG A 95 -2.44 4.64 -23.18
C ARG A 95 -1.43 3.59 -22.77
N LEU A 96 -1.69 2.88 -21.68
CA LEU A 96 -0.73 1.95 -21.08
C LEU A 96 -1.25 0.53 -21.08
N ARG A 97 -0.37 -0.46 -21.28
CA ARG A 97 -0.65 -1.88 -21.02
C ARG A 97 0.15 -2.32 -19.81
N LEU A 98 -0.50 -2.98 -18.85
CA LEU A 98 0.16 -3.42 -17.63
C LEU A 98 0.00 -4.93 -17.42
N GLY A 99 1.08 -5.57 -17.00
CA GLY A 99 1.11 -6.97 -16.60
C GLY A 99 1.82 -7.15 -15.26
N ILE A 100 1.18 -7.84 -14.32
CA ILE A 100 1.75 -8.11 -12.99
C ILE A 100 2.01 -9.61 -12.83
N ASN A 101 3.19 -9.96 -12.33
CA ASN A 101 3.50 -11.34 -11.98
C ASN A 101 4.26 -11.43 -10.66
N LEU A 102 3.92 -12.44 -9.86
CA LEU A 102 4.72 -12.86 -8.71
C LEU A 102 5.58 -14.06 -9.12
N GLY A 103 6.90 -13.95 -8.96
CA GLY A 103 7.78 -15.05 -9.36
C GLY A 103 9.24 -14.89 -8.96
N PRO A 104 10.08 -15.89 -9.30
CA PRO A 104 11.50 -15.87 -8.98
C PRO A 104 12.23 -14.82 -9.81
N VAL A 105 12.96 -13.96 -9.11
CA VAL A 105 13.80 -12.90 -9.65
C VAL A 105 15.15 -12.89 -8.94
N ARG A 106 16.17 -12.35 -9.61
CA ARG A 106 17.49 -12.10 -9.04
C ARG A 106 17.93 -10.71 -9.40
N VAL A 107 18.34 -9.96 -8.39
CA VAL A 107 18.93 -8.64 -8.56
C VAL A 107 20.41 -8.82 -8.89
N VAL A 108 20.85 -8.18 -9.97
CA VAL A 108 22.24 -8.23 -10.46
C VAL A 108 22.74 -6.82 -10.75
N LYS A 109 24.05 -6.69 -10.96
CA LYS A 109 24.64 -5.47 -11.55
C LYS A 109 24.89 -5.71 -13.02
N ASP A 110 24.49 -4.76 -13.86
CA ASP A 110 24.80 -4.80 -15.29
C ASP A 110 26.26 -4.40 -15.57
N ILE A 111 26.64 -4.36 -16.85
CA ILE A 111 27.99 -3.98 -17.30
C ILE A 111 28.38 -2.55 -16.90
N ASN A 112 27.42 -1.70 -16.60
CA ASN A 112 27.61 -0.29 -16.21
C ASN A 112 27.51 -0.09 -14.68
N GLY A 113 27.31 -1.17 -13.91
CA GLY A 113 27.14 -1.12 -12.46
C GLY A 113 25.74 -0.70 -11.98
N HIS A 114 24.79 -0.52 -12.91
CA HIS A 114 23.39 -0.25 -12.57
C HIS A 114 22.73 -1.53 -12.04
N THR A 115 21.79 -1.33 -11.11
CA THR A 115 21.01 -2.45 -10.57
C THR A 115 20.02 -2.91 -11.62
N ASN A 116 20.03 -4.21 -11.92
CA ASN A 116 19.17 -4.85 -12.89
C ASN A 116 18.48 -6.09 -12.29
N VAL A 117 17.45 -6.61 -12.95
CA VAL A 117 16.70 -7.79 -12.53
C VAL A 117 16.65 -8.81 -13.66
N ILE A 118 16.93 -10.07 -13.33
CA ILE A 118 16.81 -11.21 -14.24
C ILE A 118 15.96 -12.31 -13.59
N GLY A 119 15.42 -13.22 -14.39
CA GLY A 119 14.68 -14.39 -13.91
C GLY A 119 13.39 -14.65 -14.69
N ASP A 120 12.72 -15.77 -14.39
CA ASP A 120 11.44 -16.09 -15.01
C ASP A 120 10.35 -15.07 -14.63
N GLY A 121 10.42 -14.52 -13.40
CA GLY A 121 9.42 -13.58 -12.90
C GLY A 121 9.21 -12.36 -13.78
N ILE A 122 10.28 -11.75 -14.28
CA ILE A 122 10.22 -10.59 -15.18
C ILE A 122 9.76 -10.98 -16.59
N ASN A 123 10.18 -12.14 -17.08
CA ASN A 123 9.77 -12.64 -18.39
C ASN A 123 8.26 -12.92 -18.43
N VAL A 124 7.72 -13.56 -17.39
CA VAL A 124 6.29 -13.83 -17.28
C VAL A 124 5.49 -12.54 -17.15
N ALA A 125 5.93 -11.56 -16.35
CA ALA A 125 5.26 -10.25 -16.25
C ALA A 125 5.13 -9.57 -17.61
N GLN A 126 6.21 -9.59 -18.41
CA GLN A 126 6.20 -9.04 -19.76
C GLN A 126 5.23 -9.80 -20.68
N ARG A 127 5.13 -11.13 -20.56
CA ARG A 127 4.16 -11.92 -21.35
C ARG A 127 2.72 -11.62 -20.95
N VAL A 128 2.43 -11.57 -19.66
CA VAL A 128 1.11 -11.19 -19.14
C VAL A 128 0.70 -9.81 -19.66
N MET A 129 1.61 -8.83 -19.62
CA MET A 129 1.37 -7.48 -20.16
C MET A 129 1.08 -7.50 -21.66
N SER A 130 1.72 -8.39 -22.44
CA SER A 130 1.50 -8.47 -23.89
C SER A 130 0.11 -8.93 -24.30
N PHE A 131 -0.65 -9.55 -23.39
CA PHE A 131 -2.05 -9.93 -23.60
C PHE A 131 -3.04 -8.80 -23.23
N ALA A 132 -2.56 -7.72 -22.61
CA ALA A 132 -3.40 -6.63 -22.14
C ALA A 132 -3.79 -5.69 -23.29
N GLU A 133 -5.03 -5.25 -23.27
CA GLU A 133 -5.55 -4.16 -24.10
C GLU A 133 -5.09 -2.79 -23.56
N PRO A 134 -5.19 -1.71 -24.37
CA PRO A 134 -4.91 -0.36 -23.91
C PRO A 134 -5.70 0.00 -22.65
N ASN A 135 -4.99 0.53 -21.66
CA ASN A 135 -5.50 0.88 -20.33
C ASN A 135 -6.06 -0.30 -19.52
N GLN A 136 -5.47 -1.49 -19.71
CA GLN A 136 -5.83 -2.69 -18.97
C GLN A 136 -4.67 -3.17 -18.08
N ILE A 137 -5.02 -3.73 -16.92
CA ILE A 137 -4.10 -4.42 -16.02
C ILE A 137 -4.47 -5.90 -16.02
N LEU A 138 -3.53 -6.73 -16.49
CA LEU A 138 -3.61 -8.18 -16.36
C LEU A 138 -2.62 -8.67 -15.30
N VAL A 139 -2.97 -9.75 -14.61
CA VAL A 139 -2.11 -10.39 -13.62
C VAL A 139 -2.00 -11.89 -13.88
N SER A 140 -0.85 -12.46 -13.53
CA SER A 140 -0.67 -13.91 -13.55
C SER A 140 -1.48 -14.59 -12.45
N ARG A 141 -1.76 -15.89 -12.67
CA ARG A 141 -2.30 -16.77 -11.63
C ARG A 141 -1.51 -16.73 -10.31
N SER A 142 -0.17 -16.76 -10.37
CA SER A 142 0.66 -16.77 -9.16
C SER A 142 0.49 -15.51 -8.32
N TYR A 143 0.29 -14.36 -8.97
CA TYR A 143 -0.01 -13.11 -8.28
C TYR A 143 -1.42 -13.13 -7.68
N TYR A 144 -2.41 -13.54 -8.48
CA TYR A 144 -3.80 -13.67 -8.07
C TYR A 144 -3.97 -14.57 -6.84
N GLU A 145 -3.38 -15.77 -6.84
CA GLU A 145 -3.51 -16.76 -5.75
C GLU A 145 -2.99 -16.23 -4.41
N VAL A 146 -1.99 -15.35 -4.43
CA VAL A 146 -1.46 -14.73 -3.21
C VAL A 146 -2.31 -13.54 -2.79
N VAL A 147 -2.56 -12.58 -3.69
CA VAL A 147 -3.19 -11.31 -3.30
C VAL A 147 -4.67 -11.47 -2.99
N SER A 148 -5.39 -12.37 -3.67
CA SER A 148 -6.78 -12.68 -3.35
C SER A 148 -6.98 -13.30 -1.96
N ARG A 149 -5.91 -13.83 -1.35
CA ARG A 149 -5.94 -14.40 0.00
C ARG A 149 -5.60 -13.40 1.09
N LEU A 150 -5.13 -12.20 0.73
CA LEU A 150 -4.81 -11.16 1.70
C LEU A 150 -6.08 -10.52 2.28
N SER A 151 -7.12 -10.30 1.45
CA SER A 151 -8.40 -9.79 1.92
C SER A 151 -9.54 -10.11 0.94
N GLN A 152 -10.78 -10.07 1.43
CA GLN A 152 -11.96 -10.31 0.60
C GLN A 152 -12.16 -9.20 -0.44
N GLU A 153 -11.78 -7.96 -0.13
CA GLU A 153 -11.84 -6.83 -1.04
C GLU A 153 -10.89 -7.04 -2.22
N TYR A 154 -9.67 -7.54 -1.98
CA TYR A 154 -8.75 -7.85 -3.07
C TYR A 154 -9.27 -8.97 -3.96
N ALA A 155 -9.85 -10.02 -3.39
CA ALA A 155 -10.43 -11.10 -4.17
C ALA A 155 -11.50 -10.61 -5.17
N GLN A 156 -12.24 -9.56 -4.83
CA GLN A 156 -13.28 -8.97 -5.69
C GLN A 156 -12.73 -8.14 -6.86
N LEU A 157 -11.45 -7.74 -6.83
CA LEU A 157 -10.84 -6.96 -7.90
C LEU A 157 -10.45 -7.82 -9.11
N PHE A 158 -10.28 -9.13 -8.91
CA PHE A 158 -9.74 -10.01 -9.94
C PHE A 158 -10.85 -10.80 -10.64
N HIS A 159 -10.88 -10.69 -11.97
CA HIS A 159 -11.78 -11.42 -12.83
C HIS A 159 -10.99 -12.36 -13.72
N TYR A 160 -11.40 -13.62 -13.82
CA TYR A 160 -10.75 -14.56 -14.72
C TYR A 160 -10.87 -14.08 -16.16
N HIS A 161 -9.73 -13.83 -16.81
CA HIS A 161 -9.68 -13.31 -18.16
C HIS A 161 -9.44 -14.42 -19.20
N GLY A 162 -8.75 -15.50 -18.81
CA GLY A 162 -8.63 -16.70 -19.64
C GLY A 162 -7.25 -17.34 -19.62
N LEU A 163 -7.09 -18.33 -20.48
CA LEU A 163 -5.83 -19.00 -20.76
C LEU A 163 -5.22 -18.44 -22.04
N HIS A 164 -4.00 -17.90 -21.95
CA HIS A 164 -3.28 -17.31 -23.09
C HIS A 164 -2.00 -18.09 -23.35
N ARG A 165 -1.55 -18.13 -24.60
CA ARG A 165 -0.28 -18.76 -24.97
C ARG A 165 0.71 -17.71 -25.45
N ASP A 166 1.92 -17.75 -24.93
CA ASP A 166 2.98 -16.89 -25.43
C ASP A 166 3.62 -17.46 -26.72
N LYS A 167 4.58 -16.71 -27.28
CA LYS A 167 5.33 -17.09 -28.48
C LYS A 167 6.11 -18.42 -28.38
N HIS A 168 6.28 -18.95 -27.17
CA HIS A 168 6.92 -20.23 -26.89
C HIS A 168 5.89 -21.33 -26.57
N VAL A 169 4.59 -21.07 -26.82
CA VAL A 169 3.49 -21.99 -26.57
C VAL A 169 3.31 -22.30 -25.08
N ARG A 170 3.93 -21.51 -24.18
CA ARG A 170 3.69 -21.63 -22.74
C ARG A 170 2.33 -21.03 -22.43
N GLU A 171 1.54 -21.76 -21.64
CA GLU A 171 0.24 -21.31 -21.18
C GLU A 171 0.35 -20.41 -19.95
N HIS A 172 -0.45 -19.34 -19.95
CA HIS A 172 -0.54 -18.34 -18.91
C HIS A 172 -2.01 -18.16 -18.56
N GLU A 173 -2.42 -18.61 -17.38
CA GLU A 173 -3.71 -18.25 -16.80
C GLU A 173 -3.62 -16.81 -16.30
N VAL A 174 -4.50 -15.94 -16.81
CA VAL A 174 -4.49 -14.51 -16.52
C VAL A 174 -5.82 -14.03 -15.97
N TYR A 175 -5.73 -13.02 -15.11
CA TYR A 175 -6.85 -12.37 -14.46
C TYR A 175 -6.78 -10.89 -14.74
N GLU A 176 -7.91 -10.26 -15.04
CA GLU A 176 -8.02 -8.83 -15.19
C GLU A 176 -8.29 -8.18 -13.84
N VAL A 177 -7.67 -7.03 -13.59
CA VAL A 177 -7.96 -6.21 -12.42
C VAL A 177 -9.00 -5.17 -12.79
N HIS A 178 -10.19 -5.29 -12.23
CA HIS A 178 -11.23 -4.26 -12.34
C HIS A 178 -11.10 -3.32 -11.17
N VAL A 179 -10.73 -2.08 -11.48
CA VAL A 179 -10.76 -1.01 -10.49
C VAL A 179 -12.17 -0.47 -10.52
N ALA A 180 -12.88 -0.53 -9.39
CA ALA A 180 -14.14 0.19 -9.23
C ALA A 180 -13.88 1.70 -9.36
N VAL A 181 -13.83 2.20 -10.60
CA VAL A 181 -14.13 3.59 -10.89
C VAL A 181 -15.62 3.68 -10.63
N SER A 182 -16.03 4.04 -9.40
CA SER A 182 -17.43 4.42 -9.18
C SER A 182 -17.74 5.51 -10.21
N PRO A 183 -18.66 5.28 -11.16
CA PRO A 183 -19.16 6.36 -11.97
C PRO A 183 -19.78 7.31 -10.95
N GLY A 184 -19.28 8.55 -10.91
CA GLY A 184 -19.99 9.61 -10.21
C GLY A 184 -21.44 9.59 -10.65
N ALA A 185 -22.34 9.87 -9.71
CA ALA A 185 -23.76 10.04 -9.94
C ALA A 185 -24.00 11.05 -11.08
N GLY A 186 -23.99 10.57 -12.32
CA GLY A 186 -24.50 11.26 -13.49
C GLY A 186 -25.96 10.90 -13.63
N GLN A 187 -26.78 11.42 -12.73
CA GLN A 187 -28.22 11.48 -13.01
C GLN A 187 -28.42 12.45 -14.17
N ALA A 188 -29.05 11.92 -15.21
CA ALA A 188 -29.55 12.62 -16.35
C ALA A 188 -30.34 13.88 -15.96
N ALA A 189 -29.98 15.01 -16.54
CA ALA A 189 -30.86 16.16 -16.71
C ALA A 189 -30.78 16.58 -18.18
N GLY A 190 -31.93 16.65 -18.83
CA GLY A 190 -32.10 16.99 -20.25
C GLY A 190 -31.81 18.45 -20.59
N PRO A 191 -31.98 18.82 -21.88
CA PRO A 191 -31.40 20.03 -22.46
C PRO A 191 -32.25 21.29 -22.19
N GLY A 192 -31.58 22.42 -21.96
CA GLY A 192 -32.19 23.74 -21.76
C GLY A 192 -31.15 24.85 -21.90
N ASP A 193 -31.22 25.53 -23.04
CA ASP A 193 -30.40 26.60 -23.63
C ASP A 193 -30.28 27.94 -22.82
N PRO A 194 -29.51 28.96 -23.30
CA PRO A 194 -28.41 29.61 -22.56
C PRO A 194 -28.68 31.06 -22.10
N VAL A 195 -27.87 31.57 -21.15
CA VAL A 195 -27.58 33.02 -21.00
C VAL A 195 -26.18 33.26 -20.36
N SER A 196 -25.36 34.07 -21.04
CA SER A 196 -24.11 34.75 -20.59
C SER A 196 -24.41 36.22 -20.21
N PRO A 197 -23.45 37.09 -19.81
CA PRO A 197 -22.26 36.96 -18.92
C PRO A 197 -22.22 38.11 -17.85
N GLY A 198 -21.27 38.05 -16.90
CA GLY A 198 -20.91 39.22 -16.08
C GLY A 198 -19.92 38.92 -14.95
N GLY A 199 -18.67 39.39 -15.10
CA GLY A 199 -17.65 39.43 -14.03
C GLY A 199 -17.91 40.54 -12.98
N PRO A 200 -17.02 40.76 -11.99
CA PRO A 200 -15.59 40.97 -12.22
C PRO A 200 -14.61 40.22 -11.28
N GLU A 201 -13.34 40.35 -11.63
CA GLU A 201 -12.12 39.81 -11.03
C GLU A 201 -11.98 39.97 -9.52
N GLN A 202 -11.47 38.92 -8.87
CA GLN A 202 -10.46 39.06 -7.81
C GLN A 202 -9.34 38.05 -8.04
N ALA A 203 -8.20 38.58 -8.48
CA ALA A 203 -6.92 37.90 -8.46
C ALA A 203 -6.35 37.89 -7.04
N THR A 204 -6.12 36.71 -6.45
CA THR A 204 -5.01 36.49 -5.51
C THR A 204 -4.70 34.98 -5.42
N ALA A 205 -3.54 34.57 -5.93
CA ALA A 205 -2.79 33.43 -5.42
C ALA A 205 -1.73 34.00 -4.44
N PRO A 206 -1.24 33.27 -3.41
CA PRO A 206 -0.62 31.95 -3.58
C PRO A 206 -0.86 30.92 -2.44
N GLY A 207 -0.70 29.63 -2.78
CA GLY A 207 -0.30 28.58 -1.82
C GLY A 207 -1.43 27.73 -1.23
N ALA A 208 -1.55 26.48 -1.69
CA ALA A 208 -2.31 25.45 -1.00
C ALA A 208 -1.66 25.09 0.36
N PRO A 209 -2.48 24.81 1.37
CA PRO A 209 -2.32 23.57 2.14
C PRO A 209 -3.59 22.72 2.05
N GLY A 210 -3.46 21.41 2.21
CA GLY A 210 -4.56 20.46 2.13
C GLY A 210 -5.78 20.88 2.95
N ARG A 211 -6.97 20.63 2.40
CA ARG A 211 -8.30 21.00 2.95
C ARG A 211 -8.52 20.59 4.41
N PHE A 212 -7.82 19.53 4.86
CA PHE A 212 -7.81 19.05 6.23
C PHE A 212 -6.37 19.01 6.76
N ASP A 213 -6.20 19.31 8.04
CA ASP A 213 -4.90 19.23 8.73
C ASP A 213 -4.33 17.81 8.65
N ALA A 214 -3.05 17.68 8.29
CA ALA A 214 -2.34 16.41 8.22
C ALA A 214 -2.41 15.64 9.54
N ALA A 215 -2.36 16.34 10.69
CA ALA A 215 -2.46 15.72 12.00
C ALA A 215 -3.86 15.12 12.28
N LEU A 216 -4.92 15.63 11.63
CA LEU A 216 -6.25 15.04 11.69
C LEU A 216 -6.32 13.76 10.84
N LEU A 217 -5.76 13.81 9.63
CA LEU A 217 -5.74 12.66 8.71
C LEU A 217 -4.88 11.50 9.25
N ASP A 218 -3.75 11.80 9.90
CA ASP A 218 -2.90 10.78 10.52
C ASP A 218 -3.59 10.12 11.72
N ARG A 219 -4.32 10.90 12.54
CA ARG A 219 -5.10 10.36 13.66
C ARG A 219 -6.26 9.48 13.18
N LEU A 220 -6.98 9.91 12.15
CA LEU A 220 -8.03 9.11 11.51
C LEU A 220 -7.45 7.82 10.91
N THR A 221 -6.29 7.93 10.25
CA THR A 221 -5.59 6.79 9.66
C THR A 221 -5.18 5.80 10.74
N ALA A 222 -4.51 6.25 11.80
CA ALA A 222 -4.09 5.38 12.89
C ALA A 222 -5.27 4.71 13.62
N ALA A 223 -6.40 5.42 13.78
CA ALA A 223 -7.61 4.86 14.36
C ALA A 223 -8.22 3.78 13.45
N LEU A 224 -8.29 4.06 12.14
CA LEU A 224 -8.87 3.14 11.17
C LEU A 224 -7.94 1.94 10.87
N THR A 225 -6.62 2.11 10.97
CA THR A 225 -5.62 1.04 10.78
C THR A 225 -5.80 -0.08 11.79
N ARG A 226 -6.26 0.24 13.01
CA ARG A 226 -6.55 -0.76 14.04
C ARG A 226 -7.76 -1.64 13.71
N GLU A 227 -8.66 -1.16 12.87
CA GLU A 227 -9.94 -1.83 12.56
C GLU A 227 -9.90 -2.53 11.20
N ILE A 228 -9.26 -1.92 10.18
CA ILE A 228 -9.24 -2.44 8.81
C ILE A 228 -7.82 -2.56 8.21
N GLY A 229 -6.78 -2.40 9.04
CA GLY A 229 -5.40 -2.58 8.61
C GLY A 229 -4.90 -1.51 7.63
N PRO A 230 -3.95 -1.85 6.75
CA PRO A 230 -3.21 -0.87 5.92
C PRO A 230 -4.09 -0.07 4.95
N VAL A 231 -5.30 -0.54 4.65
CA VAL A 231 -6.31 0.12 3.80
C VAL A 231 -6.82 1.44 4.43
N ALA A 232 -6.66 1.61 5.74
CA ALA A 232 -7.07 2.79 6.47
C ALA A 232 -6.53 4.11 5.91
N LYS A 233 -5.27 4.12 5.47
CA LYS A 233 -4.65 5.33 4.91
C LYS A 233 -5.33 5.75 3.61
N LEU A 234 -5.73 4.77 2.79
CA LEU A 234 -6.43 5.00 1.54
C LEU A 234 -7.88 5.43 1.77
N VAL A 235 -8.57 4.82 2.73
CA VAL A 235 -9.94 5.19 3.10
C VAL A 235 -10.00 6.60 3.66
N VAL A 236 -9.10 6.98 4.55
CA VAL A 236 -9.05 8.34 5.11
C VAL A 236 -8.70 9.38 4.05
N ARG A 237 -7.77 9.07 3.13
CA ARG A 237 -7.42 9.95 2.02
C ARG A 237 -8.61 10.14 1.06
N ARG A 238 -9.27 9.05 0.64
CA ARG A 238 -10.46 9.13 -0.23
C ARG A 238 -11.63 9.84 0.44
N ALA A 239 -11.84 9.64 1.74
CA ALA A 239 -12.87 10.33 2.48
C ALA A 239 -12.56 11.83 2.61
N ALA A 240 -11.29 12.20 2.79
CA ALA A 240 -10.83 13.60 2.85
C ALA A 240 -11.01 14.32 1.50
N ASP A 241 -10.76 13.64 0.38
CA ASP A 241 -10.94 14.22 -0.95
C ASP A 241 -12.43 14.48 -1.28
N ARG A 242 -13.35 13.69 -0.70
CA ARG A 242 -14.80 13.75 -0.95
C ARG A 242 -15.61 14.53 0.08
N SER A 243 -15.00 14.91 1.20
CA SER A 243 -15.71 15.56 2.30
C SER A 243 -15.45 17.06 2.33
N SER A 244 -16.51 17.83 2.55
CA SER A 244 -16.43 19.29 2.66
C SER A 244 -16.09 19.80 4.05
N ASP A 245 -16.36 18.98 5.06
CA ASP A 245 -16.33 19.31 6.47
C ASP A 245 -15.92 18.08 7.30
N ARG A 246 -15.52 18.31 8.55
CA ARG A 246 -14.95 17.27 9.43
C ARG A 246 -15.98 16.23 9.84
N GLU A 247 -17.24 16.60 9.94
CA GLU A 247 -18.32 15.70 10.34
C GLU A 247 -18.63 14.70 9.22
N THR A 248 -18.73 15.20 7.98
CA THR A 248 -18.86 14.38 6.77
C THR A 248 -17.65 13.46 6.57
N LEU A 249 -16.43 13.94 6.85
CA LEU A 249 -15.21 13.11 6.81
C LEU A 249 -15.27 11.95 7.80
N VAL A 250 -15.63 12.21 9.05
CA VAL A 250 -15.75 11.17 10.09
C VAL A 250 -16.87 10.18 9.76
N ALA A 251 -17.99 10.66 9.22
CA ALA A 251 -19.10 9.81 8.81
C ALA A 251 -18.69 8.86 7.68
N ALA A 252 -18.00 9.37 6.65
CA ALA A 252 -17.50 8.61 5.50
C ALA A 252 -16.43 7.58 5.91
N VAL A 253 -15.49 7.96 6.78
CA VAL A 253 -14.46 7.05 7.33
C VAL A 253 -15.10 5.92 8.13
N ALA A 254 -16.14 6.23 8.92
CA ALA A 254 -16.82 5.24 9.75
C ALA A 254 -17.68 4.24 8.96
N GLU A 255 -18.10 4.53 7.74
CA GLU A 255 -18.86 3.58 6.91
C GLU A 255 -18.04 2.36 6.50
N HIS A 256 -16.71 2.50 6.46
CA HIS A 256 -15.79 1.42 6.12
C HIS A 256 -15.44 0.49 7.29
N VAL A 257 -16.02 0.72 8.47
CA VAL A 257 -15.87 -0.14 9.65
C VAL A 257 -17.07 -1.10 9.75
N PRO A 258 -16.86 -2.39 10.13
CA PRO A 258 -17.92 -3.37 10.30
C PRO A 258 -19.10 -2.86 11.16
N GLU A 259 -20.33 -3.21 10.76
CA GLU A 259 -21.60 -2.80 11.41
C GLU A 259 -21.57 -2.93 12.93
N ALA A 260 -20.98 -4.02 13.42
CA ALA A 260 -20.90 -4.38 14.83
C ALA A 260 -20.04 -3.41 15.68
N THR A 261 -19.02 -2.79 15.10
CA THR A 261 -18.09 -1.88 15.79
C THR A 261 -18.26 -0.42 15.39
N ARG A 262 -19.01 -0.15 14.31
CA ARG A 262 -19.26 1.19 13.74
C ARG A 262 -19.75 2.22 14.75
N ARG A 263 -20.66 1.84 15.65
CA ARG A 263 -21.22 2.77 16.65
C ARG A 263 -20.19 3.18 17.71
N ALA A 264 -19.41 2.23 18.20
CA ALA A 264 -18.33 2.50 19.16
C ALA A 264 -17.19 3.28 18.51
N PHE A 265 -16.88 2.98 17.25
CA PHE A 265 -15.88 3.70 16.47
C PHE A 265 -16.29 5.15 16.19
N ARG A 266 -17.54 5.42 15.79
CA ARG A 266 -18.06 6.79 15.61
C ARG A 266 -17.99 7.61 16.90
N ALA A 267 -18.36 7.04 18.04
CA ALA A 267 -18.27 7.72 19.33
C ALA A 267 -16.82 8.09 19.68
N ARG A 268 -15.88 7.16 19.45
CA ARG A 268 -14.45 7.38 19.69
C ARG A 268 -13.82 8.40 18.75
N LEU A 269 -14.27 8.45 17.49
CA LEU A 269 -13.85 9.46 16.52
C LEU A 269 -14.40 10.86 16.87
N ALA A 270 -15.62 10.96 17.40
CA ALA A 270 -16.19 12.23 17.85
C ALA A 270 -15.34 12.87 18.98
N ASP A 271 -14.85 12.05 19.92
CA ASP A 271 -13.96 12.50 21.00
C ASP A 271 -12.57 12.94 20.49
N LEU A 272 -12.08 12.35 19.39
CA LEU A 272 -10.80 12.69 18.77
C LEU A 272 -10.84 13.96 17.90
N VAL A 273 -12.04 14.39 17.51
CA VAL A 273 -12.30 15.48 16.54
C VAL A 273 -12.83 16.75 17.21
N ALA A 274 -13.23 16.70 18.49
CA ALA A 274 -13.55 17.88 19.27
C ALA A 274 -12.33 18.85 19.34
N PRO A 275 -12.49 20.15 19.08
CA PRO A 275 -11.42 21.13 19.29
C PRO A 275 -11.03 21.17 20.77
N PRO A 276 -9.75 21.45 21.11
CA PRO A 276 -9.33 21.53 22.51
C PRO A 276 -10.15 22.63 23.19
N ALA A 277 -11.02 22.24 24.11
CA ALA A 277 -11.72 23.19 24.97
C ALA A 277 -10.67 24.02 25.71
N LYS A 278 -10.80 25.34 25.58
CA LYS A 278 -10.00 26.39 26.24
C LYS A 278 -9.39 25.93 27.57
N ALA A 279 -8.07 25.79 27.59
CA ALA A 279 -7.30 25.83 28.81
C ALA A 279 -7.35 27.27 29.36
N ALA A 280 -7.94 27.42 30.55
CA ALA A 280 -7.75 28.56 31.43
C ALA A 280 -6.76 28.16 32.55
N PRO A 281 -6.06 29.12 33.16
CA PRO A 281 -4.64 28.99 33.47
C PRO A 281 -4.32 28.36 34.81
N ALA A 282 -3.05 27.97 34.92
CA ALA A 282 -2.37 27.45 36.09
C ALA A 282 -2.66 28.23 37.39
N ALA A 283 -2.91 27.47 38.45
CA ALA A 283 -2.70 27.90 39.82
C ALA A 283 -1.78 26.88 40.51
N SER A 284 -0.64 27.39 40.96
CA SER A 284 0.37 26.72 41.77
C SER A 284 -0.21 26.15 43.06
N ALA A 285 0.23 24.94 43.43
CA ALA A 285 0.33 24.54 44.83
C ALA A 285 1.59 23.68 45.02
N THR A 286 2.60 24.34 45.57
CA THR A 286 3.74 23.76 46.28
C THR A 286 3.29 22.85 47.43
N ALA A 287 3.94 21.71 47.64
CA ALA A 287 4.54 21.36 48.93
C ALA A 287 5.30 20.02 48.86
N ALA A 288 6.38 19.99 49.64
CA ALA A 288 7.38 18.96 49.79
C ALA A 288 6.87 17.58 50.24
N GLY A 289 7.65 16.55 49.91
CA GLY A 289 7.58 15.22 50.52
C GLY A 289 8.80 14.38 50.14
N VAL A 290 9.80 14.35 51.04
CA VAL A 290 11.02 13.54 50.93
C VAL A 290 10.75 12.10 51.39
N GLY A 291 11.07 11.14 50.50
CA GLY A 291 11.48 9.74 50.77
C GLY A 291 10.38 8.69 51.02
N PRO A 292 10.70 7.38 50.99
CA PRO A 292 11.82 6.66 50.35
C PRO A 292 11.34 5.53 49.41
N ALA A 293 12.31 4.79 48.86
CA ALA A 293 12.22 3.76 47.84
C ALA A 293 11.06 2.74 47.94
N ASN A 294 10.45 2.43 46.79
CA ASN A 294 9.81 1.15 46.53
C ASN A 294 10.35 0.58 45.21
N PRO A 295 10.98 -0.62 45.22
CA PRO A 295 11.49 -1.27 44.02
C PRO A 295 10.34 -1.90 43.22
N ARG A 296 10.60 -2.20 41.94
CA ARG A 296 9.72 -2.86 40.94
C ARG A 296 9.03 -1.93 39.95
N SER A 297 9.77 -0.99 39.37
CA SER A 297 9.64 -0.78 37.92
C SER A 297 10.21 -2.01 37.22
N ARG A 298 9.34 -2.98 36.89
CA ARG A 298 9.70 -4.07 35.98
C ARG A 298 10.06 -3.44 34.64
N SER A 299 11.35 -3.34 34.34
CA SER A 299 11.83 -2.96 33.01
C SER A 299 11.35 -4.04 32.05
N VAL A 300 10.36 -3.72 31.23
CA VAL A 300 9.99 -4.56 30.09
C VAL A 300 11.25 -4.70 29.24
N ALA A 301 11.73 -5.93 29.07
CA ALA A 301 12.88 -6.20 28.23
C ALA A 301 12.58 -5.63 26.83
N PRO A 302 13.45 -4.77 26.26
CA PRO A 302 13.24 -4.25 24.93
C PRO A 302 13.22 -5.40 23.92
N ILE A 303 12.54 -5.22 22.79
CA ILE A 303 12.51 -6.19 21.69
C ILE A 303 13.92 -6.29 21.09
N GLY A 304 14.74 -7.14 21.70
CA GLY A 304 16.12 -7.39 21.31
C GLY A 304 16.23 -8.51 20.28
N PRO A 305 17.35 -8.58 19.55
CA PRO A 305 17.59 -9.62 18.54
C PRO A 305 17.53 -11.05 19.10
N GLU A 306 17.88 -11.23 20.38
CA GLU A 306 17.79 -12.52 21.06
C GLU A 306 16.35 -12.99 21.31
N LEU A 307 15.44 -12.05 21.62
CA LEU A 307 14.03 -12.36 21.78
C LEU A 307 13.42 -12.73 20.42
N LEU A 308 13.76 -12.00 19.36
CA LEU A 308 13.29 -12.27 18.01
C LEU A 308 13.75 -13.65 17.49
N ALA A 309 15.00 -14.02 17.73
CA ALA A 309 15.52 -15.34 17.35
C ALA A 309 14.79 -16.48 18.08
N ARG A 310 14.47 -16.29 19.37
CA ARG A 310 13.71 -17.28 20.16
C ARG A 310 12.26 -17.39 19.69
N VAL A 311 11.61 -16.25 19.42
CA VAL A 311 10.23 -16.19 18.90
C VAL A 311 10.15 -16.85 17.52
N GLU A 312 11.11 -16.56 16.63
CA GLU A 312 11.22 -17.18 15.31
C GLU A 312 11.39 -18.69 15.41
N GLN A 313 12.29 -19.17 16.28
CA GLN A 313 12.54 -20.60 16.45
C GLN A 313 11.33 -21.34 17.05
N SER A 314 10.59 -20.70 17.97
CA SER A 314 9.38 -21.27 18.55
C SER A 314 8.24 -21.30 17.52
N LEU A 315 8.02 -20.20 16.79
CA LEU A 315 6.99 -20.10 15.77
C LEU A 315 7.26 -21.03 14.58
N ALA A 316 8.53 -21.19 14.17
CA ALA A 316 8.94 -22.09 13.09
C ALA A 316 8.59 -23.56 13.34
N ARG A 317 8.46 -23.99 14.60
CA ARG A 317 8.02 -25.36 14.96
C ARG A 317 6.55 -25.60 14.63
N HIS A 318 5.76 -24.55 14.45
CA HIS A 318 4.31 -24.65 14.25
C HIS A 318 3.86 -24.27 12.84
N ILE A 319 4.54 -23.32 12.20
CA ILE A 319 4.15 -22.82 10.86
C ILE A 319 5.29 -22.89 9.82
N GLY A 320 6.41 -23.52 10.19
CA GLY A 320 7.52 -23.78 9.28
C GLY A 320 8.27 -22.51 8.83
N PRO A 321 8.84 -22.49 7.61
CA PRO A 321 9.77 -21.45 7.16
C PRO A 321 9.17 -20.05 7.04
N VAL A 322 7.83 -19.93 7.03
CA VAL A 322 7.10 -18.66 6.98
C VAL A 322 7.22 -17.87 8.30
N ALA A 323 7.54 -18.55 9.40
CA ALA A 323 7.70 -17.93 10.73
C ALA A 323 8.68 -16.76 10.74
N ARG A 324 9.81 -16.87 10.02
CA ARG A 324 10.82 -15.81 9.95
C ARG A 324 10.27 -14.50 9.40
N LEU A 325 9.43 -14.58 8.38
CA LEU A 325 8.82 -13.41 7.75
C LEU A 325 7.79 -12.77 8.69
N LEU A 326 6.97 -13.60 9.35
CA LEU A 326 5.95 -13.14 10.29
C LEU A 326 6.56 -12.49 11.53
N VAL A 327 7.60 -13.08 12.12
CA VAL A 327 8.32 -12.48 13.26
C VAL A 327 8.96 -11.16 12.87
N ARG A 328 9.60 -11.08 11.71
CA ARG A 328 10.24 -9.84 11.25
C ARG A 328 9.21 -8.73 10.97
N ASN A 329 8.03 -9.07 10.47
CA ASN A 329 6.96 -8.10 10.22
C ASN A 329 6.29 -7.66 11.52
N ALA A 330 5.95 -8.59 12.41
CA ALA A 330 5.35 -8.26 13.70
C ALA A 330 6.32 -7.49 14.62
N ALA A 331 7.63 -7.76 14.56
CA ALA A 331 8.63 -7.04 15.35
C ALA A 331 8.80 -5.57 14.96
N LYS A 332 8.49 -5.20 13.71
CA LYS A 332 8.52 -3.81 13.23
C LYS A 332 7.31 -3.01 13.70
N GLN A 333 6.21 -3.68 14.05
CA GLN A 333 4.93 -3.07 14.38
C GLN A 333 4.60 -3.16 15.88
N ALA A 334 5.15 -4.15 16.58
CA ALA A 334 4.90 -4.37 18.00
C ALA A 334 5.65 -3.36 18.87
N ALA A 335 4.91 -2.67 19.74
CA ALA A 335 5.47 -1.76 20.73
C ALA A 335 5.94 -2.50 21.99
N SER A 336 5.60 -3.79 22.13
CA SER A 336 6.02 -4.63 23.25
C SER A 336 6.22 -6.11 22.87
N PRO A 337 7.05 -6.85 23.62
CA PRO A 337 7.15 -8.31 23.50
C PRO A 337 5.78 -9.00 23.54
N ARG A 338 4.88 -8.57 24.42
CA ARG A 338 3.57 -9.19 24.57
C ARG A 338 2.70 -9.03 23.31
N GLU A 339 2.68 -7.83 22.74
CA GLU A 339 1.96 -7.53 21.49
C GLU A 339 2.53 -8.33 20.31
N LEU A 340 3.86 -8.53 20.28
CA LEU A 340 4.52 -9.38 19.30
C LEU A 340 4.01 -10.83 19.38
N PHE A 341 3.99 -11.42 20.57
CA PHE A 341 3.50 -12.80 20.75
C PHE A 341 2.00 -12.93 20.48
N GLU A 342 1.17 -11.95 20.89
CA GLU A 342 -0.27 -11.95 20.64
C GLU A 342 -0.59 -11.86 19.13
N THR A 343 0.16 -11.03 18.39
CA THR A 343 0.03 -10.91 16.93
C THR A 343 0.49 -12.15 16.19
N LEU A 344 1.55 -12.82 16.66
CA LEU A 344 2.05 -14.04 16.02
C LEU A 344 1.18 -15.27 16.35
N ALA A 345 0.54 -15.27 17.52
CA ALA A 345 -0.37 -16.32 17.95
C ALA A 345 -1.64 -16.45 17.09
N THR A 346 -2.03 -15.41 16.34
CA THR A 346 -3.18 -15.48 15.40
C THR A 346 -2.88 -16.33 14.17
N HIS A 347 -1.61 -16.58 13.87
CA HIS A 347 -1.16 -17.36 12.71
C HIS A 347 -0.96 -18.85 13.05
N ILE A 348 -1.19 -19.25 14.29
CA ILE A 348 -1.08 -20.65 14.74
C ILE A 348 -2.48 -21.28 14.71
N GLU A 349 -2.70 -22.26 13.84
CA GLU A 349 -4.00 -22.92 13.64
C GLU A 349 -4.44 -23.78 14.85
N SER A 350 -3.47 -24.40 15.55
CA SER A 350 -3.77 -25.24 16.71
C SER A 350 -4.00 -24.42 17.97
N ALA A 351 -5.18 -24.56 18.58
CA ALA A 351 -5.54 -23.89 19.83
C ALA A 351 -4.64 -24.29 21.02
N GLU A 352 -4.12 -25.51 21.02
CA GLU A 352 -3.19 -26.01 22.05
C GLU A 352 -1.79 -25.41 21.86
N ALA A 353 -1.28 -25.39 20.62
CA ALA A 353 -0.01 -24.75 20.28
C ALA A 353 -0.05 -23.23 20.52
N ARG A 354 -1.17 -22.58 20.22
CA ARG A 354 -1.39 -21.16 20.47
C ARG A 354 -1.31 -20.81 21.96
N ARG A 355 -1.92 -21.63 22.83
CA ARG A 355 -1.82 -21.46 24.30
C ARG A 355 -0.41 -21.69 24.80
N ALA A 356 0.29 -22.70 24.30
CA ALA A 356 1.67 -22.98 24.67
C ALA A 356 2.62 -21.82 24.29
N PHE A 357 2.42 -21.26 23.09
CA PHE A 357 3.17 -20.12 22.57
C PHE A 357 2.91 -18.83 23.36
N LEU A 358 1.67 -18.53 23.73
CA LEU A 358 1.32 -17.39 24.58
C LEU A 358 1.85 -17.54 26.02
N ALA A 359 1.89 -18.76 26.57
CA ALA A 359 2.50 -19.03 27.87
C ALA A 359 4.04 -18.85 27.87
N GLU A 360 4.67 -18.88 26.69
CA GLU A 360 6.08 -18.53 26.52
C GLU A 360 6.29 -17.00 26.55
N ALA A 361 5.32 -16.22 26.04
CA ALA A 361 5.30 -14.76 26.11
C ALA A 361 5.27 -14.23 27.55
N ASP A 362 4.47 -14.86 28.42
CA ASP A 362 4.36 -14.50 29.84
C ASP A 362 5.64 -14.83 30.62
N ARG A 363 6.43 -15.79 30.15
CA ARG A 363 7.75 -16.14 30.71
C ARG A 363 8.87 -15.25 30.17
N ALA A 364 8.76 -14.78 28.94
CA ALA A 364 9.70 -13.85 28.32
C ALA A 364 9.52 -12.38 28.77
N SER A 365 8.35 -12.05 29.33
CA SER A 365 8.01 -10.71 29.85
C SER A 365 8.24 -10.55 31.38
N ARG A 366 8.72 -11.59 32.06
CA ARG A 366 9.12 -11.59 33.48
C ARG A 366 10.63 -11.48 33.60
#